data_AF-A0A844EG28-F1
#
_entry.id   AF-A0A844EG28-F1
#
_cell.length_a   1.000
_cell.length_b   1.000
_cell.length_c   1.000
_cell.angle_alpha   90.00
_cell.angle_beta   90.00
_cell.angle_gamma   90.00
#
_symmetry.space_group_name_H-M   'P 1'
#
loop_
_entity.id
_entity.type
_entity.pdbx_description
1 polymer ?
#
loop_
_entity_poly.entity_id
_entity_poly.type
_entity_poly.pdbx_seq_one_letter_code
_entity_poly.pdbx_strand_id
1 'polypeptide(L)'
;MNYSQLIKQLNKGTADPVYLILGDQEYLSQQIKEAFIRLIPDSERSMNIGNYDMEDTTISTAVEDAISVPFFGERRLVIVNRPFFLTGMRVKSKLEQNTDDFLDYL
;
A
#
# COMPACT_ATOMS: atom_id res chain seq x y z
N MET A 1 -3.38 16.08 -4.19
CA MET A 1 -4.75 15.70 -3.80
C MET A 1 -4.85 15.71 -2.28
N ASN A 2 -5.95 16.18 -1.70
CA ASN A 2 -6.18 16.12 -0.24
C ASN A 2 -7.09 14.94 0.16
N TYR A 3 -7.24 14.70 1.47
CA TYR A 3 -8.06 13.61 2.02
C TYR A 3 -9.48 13.58 1.43
N SER A 4 -10.20 14.70 1.43
CA SER A 4 -11.58 14.77 0.95
C SER A 4 -11.71 14.41 -0.54
N GLN A 5 -10.77 14.90 -1.35
CA GLN A 5 -10.69 14.57 -2.78
C GLN A 5 -10.40 13.08 -3.01
N LEU A 6 -9.45 12.51 -2.25
CA LEU A 6 -9.11 11.09 -2.34
C LEU A 6 -10.30 10.21 -1.97
N ILE A 7 -10.96 10.45 -0.84
CA ILE A 7 -12.15 9.68 -0.44
C ILE A 7 -13.26 9.77 -1.49
N LYS A 8 -13.47 10.95 -2.08
CA LYS A 8 -14.45 11.11 -3.17
C LYS A 8 -14.07 10.32 -4.43
N GLN A 9 -12.79 10.21 -4.76
CA GLN A 9 -12.29 9.39 -5.87
C GLN A 9 -12.50 7.90 -5.59
N LEU A 10 -12.08 7.41 -4.42
CA LEU A 10 -12.21 6.00 -4.05
C LEU A 10 -13.68 5.56 -3.93
N ASN A 11 -14.56 6.42 -3.41
CA ASN A 11 -15.99 6.13 -3.34
C ASN A 11 -16.66 5.99 -4.73
N LYS A 12 -16.02 6.47 -5.80
CA LYS A 12 -16.47 6.26 -7.19
C LYS A 12 -15.92 4.98 -7.81
N GLY A 13 -15.18 4.16 -7.06
CA GLY A 13 -14.51 2.97 -7.57
C GLY A 13 -13.23 3.27 -8.37
N THR A 14 -12.85 4.55 -8.50
CA THR A 14 -11.66 4.96 -9.24
C THR A 14 -10.45 5.01 -8.31
N ALA A 15 -9.33 4.44 -8.74
CA ALA A 15 -8.05 4.50 -8.06
C ALA A 15 -6.94 4.47 -9.12
N ASP A 16 -5.88 5.24 -8.85
CA ASP A 16 -4.62 5.22 -9.58
C ASP A 16 -3.76 4.04 -9.07
N PRO A 17 -2.73 3.61 -9.81
CA PRO A 17 -1.94 2.43 -9.44
C PRO A 17 -1.16 2.58 -8.12
N VAL A 18 -0.67 3.78 -7.81
CA VAL A 18 0.22 4.02 -6.66
C VAL A 18 -0.17 5.28 -5.90
N TYR A 19 -0.16 5.19 -4.56
CA TYR A 19 -0.40 6.31 -3.66
C TYR A 19 0.65 6.38 -2.55
N LEU A 20 1.17 7.59 -2.31
CA LEU A 20 1.93 7.93 -1.11
C LEU A 20 1.03 8.70 -0.15
N ILE A 21 0.74 8.13 1.02
CA ILE A 21 -0.06 8.77 2.07
C ILE A 21 0.89 9.41 3.08
N LEU A 22 0.88 10.74 3.15
CA LEU A 22 1.69 11.52 4.09
C LEU A 22 0.81 12.14 5.18
N GLY A 23 1.27 12.08 6.42
CA GLY A 23 0.60 12.67 7.58
C GLY A 23 0.85 11.87 8.86
N ASP A 24 0.62 12.49 10.00
CA ASP A 24 0.75 11.92 11.34
C ASP A 24 -0.61 11.57 11.99
N GLN A 25 -1.70 11.86 11.28
CA GLN A 25 -3.07 11.60 11.74
C GLN A 25 -3.44 10.13 11.47
N GLU A 26 -3.26 9.28 12.47
CA GLU A 26 -3.54 7.84 12.39
C GLU A 26 -5.00 7.55 11.98
N TYR A 27 -5.96 8.29 12.54
CA TYR A 27 -7.37 8.15 12.19
C TYR A 27 -7.64 8.35 10.70
N LEU A 28 -7.06 9.39 10.08
CA LEU A 28 -7.24 9.64 8.65
C LEU A 28 -6.57 8.58 7.79
N SER A 29 -5.36 8.14 8.19
CA SER A 29 -4.64 7.07 7.50
C SER A 29 -5.42 5.76 7.52
N GLN A 30 -6.02 5.43 8.66
CA GLN A 30 -6.90 4.26 8.79
C GLN A 30 -8.16 4.37 7.92
N GLN A 31 -8.80 5.54 7.88
CA GLN A 31 -9.95 5.78 7.00
C GLN A 31 -9.60 5.65 5.51
N ILE A 32 -8.42 6.14 5.09
CA ILE A 32 -7.91 5.96 3.73
C ILE A 32 -7.68 4.47 3.44
N LYS A 33 -7.01 3.76 4.35
CA LYS A 33 -6.74 2.32 4.23
C LYS A 33 -8.03 1.53 4.03
N GLU A 34 -9.04 1.78 4.85
CA GLU A 34 -10.36 1.16 4.72
C GLU A 34 -11.06 1.51 3.40
N ALA A 35 -10.90 2.74 2.90
CA ALA A 35 -11.45 3.14 1.61
C ALA A 35 -10.83 2.36 0.44
N PHE A 36 -9.52 2.08 0.47
CA PHE A 36 -8.88 1.20 -0.52
C PHE A 36 -9.35 -0.25 -0.38
N ILE A 37 -9.45 -0.78 0.84
CA ILE A 37 -9.93 -2.15 1.08
C ILE A 37 -11.34 -2.35 0.52
N ARG A 38 -12.21 -1.33 0.61
CA ARG A 38 -13.58 -1.35 0.06
C ARG A 38 -13.64 -1.43 -1.47
N LEU A 39 -12.56 -1.13 -2.18
CA LEU A 39 -12.49 -1.32 -3.63
C LEU A 39 -12.39 -2.79 -4.03
N ILE A 40 -11.97 -3.65 -3.09
CA ILE A 40 -11.88 -5.10 -3.30
C ILE A 40 -13.16 -5.74 -2.74
N PRO A 41 -13.89 -6.55 -3.54
CA PRO A 41 -15.06 -7.29 -3.07
C PRO A 41 -14.73 -8.14 -1.85
N ASP A 42 -15.64 -8.20 -0.88
CA ASP A 42 -15.44 -8.91 0.39
C ASP A 42 -14.97 -10.36 0.21
N SER A 43 -15.50 -11.06 -0.81
CA SER A 43 -15.15 -12.45 -1.16
C SER A 43 -13.73 -12.62 -1.72
N GLU A 44 -13.12 -11.55 -2.20
CA GLU A 44 -11.80 -11.55 -2.85
C GLU A 44 -10.68 -11.06 -1.93
N ARG A 45 -11.02 -10.39 -0.81
CA ARG A 45 -10.06 -9.67 0.03
C ARG A 45 -8.94 -10.54 0.60
N SER A 46 -9.24 -11.78 1.00
CA SER A 46 -8.26 -12.68 1.61
C SER A 46 -7.10 -13.04 0.69
N MET A 47 -7.32 -12.99 -0.63
CA MET A 47 -6.34 -13.39 -1.66
C MET A 47 -5.78 -12.20 -2.44
N ASN A 48 -6.42 -11.04 -2.36
CA ASN A 48 -6.08 -9.85 -3.15
C ASN A 48 -5.64 -8.65 -2.32
N ILE A 49 -5.48 -8.79 -1.00
CA ILE A 49 -4.94 -7.73 -0.13
C ILE A 49 -3.68 -8.22 0.57
N GLY A 50 -2.54 -7.64 0.19
CA GLY A 50 -1.27 -7.78 0.88
C GLY A 50 -1.05 -6.60 1.84
N ASN A 51 -0.61 -6.88 3.07
CA ASN A 51 -0.38 -5.86 4.09
C ASN A 51 0.98 -6.10 4.75
N TYR A 52 1.96 -5.26 4.42
CA TYR A 52 3.36 -5.45 4.76
C TYR A 52 3.85 -4.31 5.65
N ASP A 53 4.66 -4.63 6.65
CA ASP A 53 5.35 -3.67 7.49
C ASP A 53 6.83 -3.70 7.16
N MET A 54 7.39 -2.55 6.77
CA MET A 54 8.79 -2.50 6.34
C MET A 54 9.78 -2.65 7.49
N GLU A 55 9.33 -2.60 8.76
CA GLU A 55 10.18 -2.97 9.90
C GLU A 55 10.45 -4.49 9.97
N ASP A 56 9.53 -5.32 9.46
CA ASP A 56 9.55 -6.78 9.54
C ASP A 56 9.60 -7.50 8.18
N THR A 57 9.39 -6.78 7.07
CA THR A 57 9.40 -7.34 5.71
C THR A 57 10.16 -6.43 4.75
N THR A 58 10.82 -7.03 3.75
CA THR A 58 11.51 -6.26 2.69
C THR A 58 10.52 -5.68 1.68
N ILE A 59 10.83 -4.52 1.11
CA ILE A 59 10.04 -3.90 0.06
C ILE A 59 9.94 -4.80 -1.18
N SER A 60 10.99 -5.55 -1.52
CA SER A 60 10.97 -6.52 -2.63
C SER A 60 9.82 -7.52 -2.49
N THR A 61 9.53 -8.01 -1.27
CA THR A 61 8.39 -8.92 -1.03
C THR A 61 7.04 -8.28 -1.34
N ALA A 62 6.87 -7.00 -1.02
CA ALA A 62 5.64 -6.28 -1.34
C ALA A 62 5.53 -5.99 -2.85
N VAL A 63 6.66 -5.69 -3.51
CA VAL A 63 6.73 -5.49 -4.97
C VAL A 63 6.39 -6.78 -5.72
N GLU A 64 6.92 -7.93 -5.28
CA GLU A 64 6.58 -9.25 -5.85
C GLU A 64 5.07 -9.52 -5.80
N ASP A 65 4.41 -9.17 -4.70
CA ASP A 65 2.95 -9.26 -4.60
C ASP A 65 2.27 -8.25 -5.54
N ALA A 66 2.78 -7.02 -5.64
CA ALA A 66 2.20 -5.97 -6.47
C ALA A 66 2.25 -6.26 -7.99
N ILE A 67 3.28 -6.97 -8.46
CA ILE A 67 3.42 -7.34 -9.89
C ILE A 67 2.66 -8.62 -10.26
N SER A 68 2.20 -9.37 -9.26
CA SER A 68 1.53 -10.65 -9.49
C SER A 68 0.05 -10.46 -9.81
N VAL A 69 -0.48 -11.39 -10.62
CA VAL A 69 -1.85 -11.31 -11.12
C VAL A 69 -2.86 -11.48 -9.96
N PRO A 70 -3.93 -10.67 -9.89
CA PRO A 70 -4.98 -10.84 -8.90
C PRO A 70 -5.65 -12.23 -8.99
N PHE A 71 -6.03 -12.78 -7.84
CA PHE A 71 -6.66 -14.10 -7.74
C PHE A 71 -8.18 -13.98 -7.96
N PHE A 72 -8.67 -14.43 -9.12
CA PHE A 72 -10.09 -14.36 -9.54
C PHE A 72 -10.75 -12.98 -9.36
N GLY A 73 -9.97 -11.90 -9.41
CA GLY A 73 -10.44 -10.53 -9.21
C GLY A 73 -9.83 -9.56 -10.22
N GLU A 74 -10.31 -8.32 -10.22
CA GLU A 74 -9.79 -7.27 -11.12
C GLU A 74 -8.58 -6.54 -10.55
N ARG A 75 -8.42 -6.55 -9.22
CA ARG A 75 -7.43 -5.72 -8.52
C ARG A 75 -6.75 -6.49 -7.40
N ARG A 76 -5.46 -6.18 -7.22
CA ARG A 76 -4.68 -6.51 -6.04
C ARG A 76 -4.32 -5.21 -5.33
N LEU A 77 -4.51 -5.19 -4.02
CA LEU A 77 -4.17 -4.06 -3.15
C LEU A 77 -2.98 -4.45 -2.29
N VAL A 78 -1.84 -3.79 -2.50
CA VAL A 78 -0.65 -3.95 -1.67
C VAL A 78 -0.51 -2.73 -0.78
N ILE A 79 -0.47 -2.96 0.53
CA ILE A 79 -0.38 -1.92 1.55
C ILE A 79 0.99 -2.01 2.21
N VAL A 80 1.79 -0.95 2.05
CA VAL A 80 3.12 -0.82 2.64
C VAL A 80 3.04 0.13 3.84
N ASN A 81 3.27 -0.39 5.04
CA ASN A 81 3.29 0.39 6.28
C ASN A 81 4.73 0.67 6.73
N ARG A 82 4.92 1.80 7.40
CA ARG A 82 6.21 2.29 7.93
C ARG A 82 7.38 2.15 6.94
N PRO A 83 7.27 2.63 5.68
CA PRO A 83 8.38 2.60 4.72
C PRO A 83 9.49 3.58 5.13
N PHE A 84 10.27 3.22 6.14
CA PHE A 84 11.26 4.12 6.75
C PHE A 84 12.35 4.56 5.78
N PHE A 85 12.61 3.77 4.73
CA PHE A 85 13.54 4.10 3.64
C PHE A 85 13.07 5.30 2.79
N LEU A 86 11.80 5.70 2.87
CA LEU A 86 11.29 6.95 2.30
C LEU A 86 11.53 8.17 3.20
N THR A 87 12.19 7.99 4.34
CA THR A 87 12.43 9.02 5.35
C THR A 87 13.92 9.16 5.68
N GLY A 88 14.29 10.24 6.34
CA GLY A 88 15.65 10.41 6.90
C GLY A 88 15.86 9.70 8.24
N MET A 89 14.88 8.93 8.74
CA MET A 89 14.96 8.29 10.06
C MET A 89 15.89 7.08 10.02
N ARG A 90 16.79 6.99 11.01
CA ARG A 90 17.59 5.79 11.23
C ARG A 90 16.79 4.80 12.04
N VAL A 91 16.26 3.77 11.38
CA VAL A 91 15.62 2.64 12.03
C VAL A 91 16.65 1.53 12.24
N LYS A 92 16.71 0.97 13.45
CA LYS A 92 17.49 -0.26 13.71
C LYS A 92 16.72 -1.47 13.19
N SER A 93 16.57 -1.59 11.88
CA SER A 93 16.07 -2.82 11.27
C SER A 93 17.25 -3.76 10.99
N LYS A 94 17.02 -5.07 11.16
CA LYS A 94 17.95 -6.10 10.67
C LYS A 94 17.76 -6.40 9.18
N LEU A 95 16.70 -5.86 8.58
CA LEU A 95 16.35 -6.06 7.18
C LEU A 95 16.98 -4.96 6.35
N GLU A 96 17.73 -5.36 5.34
CA GLU A 96 18.23 -4.47 4.30
C GLU A 96 17.11 -4.26 3.27
N GLN A 97 16.77 -3.00 3.03
CA GLN A 97 15.71 -2.63 2.09
C GLN A 97 16.36 -2.33 0.73
N ASN A 98 16.21 -3.25 -0.23
CA ASN A 98 16.63 -3.00 -1.61
C ASN A 98 15.57 -2.16 -2.33
N THR A 99 15.84 -0.87 -2.53
CA THR A 99 14.88 0.06 -3.14
C THR A 99 14.92 0.06 -4.67
N ASP A 100 15.87 -0.61 -5.30
CA ASP A 100 16.01 -0.59 -6.76
C ASP A 100 14.80 -1.24 -7.44
N ASP A 101 14.38 -2.43 -6.95
CA ASP A 101 13.17 -3.12 -7.45
C ASP A 101 11.90 -2.27 -7.27
N PHE A 102 11.85 -1.51 -6.18
CA PHE A 102 10.73 -0.62 -5.90
C PHE A 102 10.72 0.57 -6.86
N LEU A 103 11.88 1.15 -7.18
CA LEU A 103 11.98 2.23 -8.16
C LEU A 103 11.61 1.76 -9.57
N ASP A 104 12.02 0.55 -9.96
CA ASP A 104 11.68 -0.03 -11.26
C ASP A 104 10.17 -0.34 -11.40
N TYR A 105 9.49 -0.59 -10.28
CA TYR A 105 8.04 -0.82 -10.25
C TYR A 105 7.20 0.46 -10.44
N LEU A 106 7.71 1.62 -10.01
CA LEU A 106 6.99 2.90 -10.01
C LEU A 106 6.91 3.55 -11.40
#